data_AF-A0A359F3M1-F1
#
_entry.id   AF-A0A359F3M1-F1
#
_cell.length_a   1.000
_cell.length_b   1.000
_cell.length_c   1.000
_cell.angle_alpha   90.00
_cell.angle_beta   90.00
_cell.angle_gamma   90.00
#
_symmetry.space_group_name_H-M   'P 1'
#
loop_
_entity.id
_entity.type
_entity.pdbx_description
1 polymer ?
#
loop_
_entity_poly.entity_id
_entity_poly.type
_entity_poly.pdbx_seq_one_letter_code
_entity_poly.pdbx_strand_id
1 'polypeptide(L)'
;MSVDGKWRCRSIERIEACNNAEVSARAHHRARHYVQQANRWASHREPAPQLPGEPIHPGLLAQIWATLKLGLAGLISPLWAPAIMFRANVNNRRAQQLTIDFPAQVRRIANGETPTLLGNTVAELPAEIRLAIISDQHRGIAGRLDWQRRQRTEPIVQALLQHYADGEWHLCENGDIEDFWSVGGSTSGAIYDMLRILGALLDRIGQPALSIETARYQLNAIIANHFEIYRVIRDEFVAKGRYVRTIGNHDNVIRRPMVADQLRAHLGVHPIADFVALRSGDQLVALVAHGHHTDGWNAPFRDNLGKLSSWMASTLIDVPRLDSPEGLPPQAATTVILEGRLPNKLITINPIFGANSSYDSLDEELLANSIAAAGLDHIWYLLGHTHSPVEAPVMSRGIKWKRYANSGSGLVQDVVTAIEWDGTVENPTARVVAWTLDSLGVAQRIELFTESAPEPDRPEPGIEQPVGN
;
A
#
# COMPACT_ATOMS: atom_id res chain seq x y z
N MET A 1 -13.18 -18.28 29.72
CA MET A 1 -12.78 -19.42 28.87
C MET A 1 -13.96 -19.79 27.97
N SER A 2 -13.89 -19.38 26.71
CA SER A 2 -14.78 -19.77 25.61
C SER A 2 -13.89 -19.74 24.37
N VAL A 3 -13.45 -20.91 23.95
CA VAL A 3 -12.59 -21.15 22.79
C VAL A 3 -13.51 -21.26 21.59
N ASP A 4 -13.71 -20.16 20.88
CA ASP A 4 -14.28 -20.17 19.52
C ASP A 4 -13.96 -18.83 18.86
N GLY A 5 -12.73 -18.71 18.34
CA GLY A 5 -12.20 -17.55 17.63
C GLY A 5 -12.81 -17.39 16.24
N LYS A 6 -14.12 -17.12 16.16
CA LYS A 6 -14.81 -16.81 14.90
C LYS A 6 -14.72 -15.32 14.58
N TRP A 7 -13.98 -15.01 13.52
CA TRP A 7 -13.94 -13.70 12.87
C TRP A 7 -15.35 -13.18 12.55
N ARG A 8 -15.66 -11.94 12.96
CA ARG A 8 -16.89 -11.23 12.54
C ARG A 8 -16.53 -10.20 11.48
N CYS A 9 -16.89 -10.47 10.22
CA CYS A 9 -16.84 -9.47 9.15
C CYS A 9 -18.27 -9.01 8.86
N ARG A 10 -18.53 -7.70 8.84
CA ARG A 10 -19.86 -7.12 8.56
C ARG A 10 -19.83 -6.44 7.19
N SER A 11 -20.66 -6.90 6.25
CA SER A 11 -20.83 -6.30 4.92
C SER A 11 -22.32 -6.11 4.60
N ILE A 12 -22.63 -5.23 3.64
CA ILE A 12 -23.97 -5.06 3.06
C ILE A 12 -24.03 -5.92 1.79
N GLU A 13 -24.79 -7.01 1.79
CA GLU A 13 -25.12 -7.77 0.58
C GLU A 13 -26.63 -7.85 0.40
N ARG A 14 -27.15 -7.40 -0.75
CA ARG A 14 -28.43 -7.88 -1.29
C ARG A 14 -28.55 -7.75 -2.82
N ILE A 15 -28.81 -8.91 -3.42
CA ILE A 15 -29.78 -9.24 -4.49
C ILE A 15 -29.48 -8.76 -5.92
N GLU A 16 -29.02 -9.69 -6.77
CA GLU A 16 -29.45 -9.87 -8.19
C GLU A 16 -28.74 -11.09 -8.83
N ALA A 17 -28.98 -12.30 -8.32
CA ALA A 17 -28.31 -13.51 -8.78
C ALA A 17 -29.34 -14.58 -9.15
N CYS A 18 -29.67 -14.73 -10.44
CA CYS A 18 -30.07 -16.02 -11.02
C CYS A 18 -30.09 -16.06 -12.56
N ASN A 19 -30.25 -14.93 -13.27
CA ASN A 19 -30.18 -14.92 -14.75
C ASN A 19 -28.87 -14.37 -15.34
N ASN A 20 -28.00 -13.77 -14.52
CA ASN A 20 -26.70 -13.20 -14.92
C ASN A 20 -25.49 -14.15 -14.74
N ALA A 21 -25.67 -15.30 -14.07
CA ALA A 21 -24.56 -16.16 -13.65
C ALA A 21 -23.92 -16.95 -14.81
N GLU A 22 -24.70 -17.50 -15.74
CA GLU A 22 -24.16 -18.27 -16.89
C GLU A 22 -23.48 -17.38 -17.94
N VAL A 23 -24.04 -16.19 -18.20
CA VAL A 23 -23.43 -15.18 -19.09
C VAL A 23 -22.12 -14.66 -18.48
N SER A 24 -22.07 -14.51 -17.15
CA SER A 24 -20.86 -14.17 -16.41
C SER A 24 -19.79 -15.27 -16.53
N ALA A 25 -20.11 -16.54 -16.29
CA ALA A 25 -19.14 -17.64 -16.34
C ALA A 25 -18.48 -17.80 -17.73
N ARG A 26 -19.26 -17.70 -18.81
CA ARG A 26 -18.71 -17.75 -20.18
C ARG A 26 -17.83 -16.54 -20.50
N ALA A 27 -18.22 -15.34 -20.07
CA ALA A 27 -17.41 -14.14 -20.25
C ALA A 27 -16.07 -14.25 -19.51
N HIS A 28 -16.09 -14.70 -18.25
CA HIS A 28 -14.89 -14.96 -17.46
C HIS A 28 -14.00 -16.04 -18.08
N HIS A 29 -14.57 -17.14 -18.58
CA HIS A 29 -13.80 -18.19 -19.26
C HIS A 29 -13.08 -17.65 -20.51
N ARG A 30 -13.79 -16.89 -21.36
CA ARG A 30 -13.19 -16.25 -22.54
C ARG A 30 -12.10 -15.25 -22.17
N ALA A 31 -12.39 -14.35 -21.23
CA ALA A 31 -11.43 -13.37 -20.73
C ALA A 31 -10.17 -14.04 -20.19
N ARG A 32 -10.32 -15.07 -19.35
CA ARG A 32 -9.20 -15.87 -18.83
C ARG A 32 -8.35 -16.44 -19.95
N HIS A 33 -8.99 -17.05 -20.95
CA HIS A 33 -8.28 -17.63 -22.09
C HIS A 33 -7.47 -16.57 -22.84
N TYR A 34 -8.05 -15.39 -23.12
CA TYR A 34 -7.34 -14.29 -23.78
C TYR A 34 -6.17 -13.76 -22.94
N VAL A 35 -6.38 -13.53 -21.64
CA VAL A 35 -5.34 -13.07 -20.72
C VAL A 35 -4.19 -14.08 -20.67
N GLN A 36 -4.49 -15.38 -20.55
CA GLN A 36 -3.49 -16.44 -20.55
C GLN A 36 -2.72 -16.55 -21.87
N GLN A 37 -3.39 -16.37 -23.03
CA GLN A 37 -2.73 -16.39 -24.32
C GLN A 37 -1.81 -15.18 -24.51
N ALA A 38 -2.29 -13.97 -24.17
CA ALA A 38 -1.52 -12.75 -24.28
C ALA A 38 -0.27 -12.79 -23.39
N ASN A 39 -0.40 -13.25 -22.15
CA ASN A 39 0.74 -13.35 -21.24
C ASN A 39 1.70 -14.49 -21.61
N ARG A 40 1.20 -15.63 -22.11
CA ARG A 40 2.09 -16.66 -22.68
C ARG A 40 2.87 -16.13 -23.87
N TRP A 41 2.23 -15.38 -24.75
CA TRP A 41 2.93 -14.74 -25.87
C TRP A 41 4.01 -13.75 -25.39
N ALA A 42 3.71 -12.99 -24.33
CA ALA A 42 4.63 -12.03 -23.72
C ALA A 42 5.84 -12.72 -23.09
N SER A 43 5.63 -13.78 -22.31
CA SER A 43 6.70 -14.50 -21.61
C SER A 43 7.73 -15.13 -22.56
N HIS A 44 7.30 -15.58 -23.75
CA HIS A 44 8.23 -16.10 -24.78
C HIS A 44 9.09 -15.01 -25.44
N ARG A 45 8.80 -13.74 -25.18
CA ARG A 45 9.50 -12.57 -25.73
C ARG A 45 10.19 -11.75 -24.65
N GLU A 46 10.18 -12.22 -23.41
CA GLU A 46 11.00 -11.60 -22.39
C GLU A 46 12.47 -11.83 -22.71
N PRO A 47 13.32 -10.81 -22.53
CA PRO A 47 14.76 -11.02 -22.56
C PRO A 47 15.15 -12.03 -21.47
N ALA A 48 16.28 -12.70 -21.67
CA ALA A 48 16.83 -13.59 -20.65
C ALA A 48 16.95 -12.85 -19.30
N PRO A 49 16.76 -13.54 -18.16
CA PRO A 49 16.93 -12.93 -16.84
C PRO A 49 18.31 -12.28 -16.74
N GLN A 50 18.35 -11.00 -16.37
CA GLN A 50 19.61 -10.29 -16.12
C GLN A 50 20.27 -10.82 -14.84
N LEU A 51 21.60 -10.79 -14.81
CA LEU A 51 22.36 -11.30 -13.67
C LEU A 51 22.17 -10.39 -12.45
N PRO A 52 22.30 -10.92 -11.21
CA PRO A 52 22.25 -10.12 -10.00
C PRO A 52 23.25 -8.94 -10.07
N GLY A 53 22.76 -7.71 -9.92
CA GLY A 53 23.57 -6.50 -9.92
C GLY A 53 23.68 -5.77 -11.27
N GLU A 54 23.12 -6.30 -12.36
CA GLU A 54 23.00 -5.56 -13.62
C GLU A 54 21.81 -4.58 -13.60
N PRO A 55 21.91 -3.40 -14.25
CA PRO A 55 20.79 -2.48 -14.38
C PRO A 55 19.61 -3.15 -15.11
N ILE A 56 18.42 -3.12 -14.51
CA ILE A 56 17.24 -3.70 -15.14
C ILE A 56 16.73 -2.80 -16.26
N HIS A 57 17.06 -3.16 -17.50
CA HIS A 57 16.62 -2.43 -18.69
C HIS A 57 15.21 -2.87 -19.16
N PRO A 58 14.35 -1.91 -19.55
CA PRO A 58 13.04 -2.24 -20.11
C PRO A 58 13.19 -2.98 -21.44
N GLY A 59 12.36 -4.00 -21.66
CA GLY A 59 12.30 -4.70 -22.94
C GLY A 59 11.88 -3.78 -24.08
N LEU A 60 12.28 -4.09 -25.32
CA LEU A 60 12.00 -3.26 -26.51
C LEU A 60 10.49 -2.95 -26.67
N LEU A 61 9.62 -3.92 -26.39
CA LEU A 61 8.17 -3.72 -26.47
C LEU A 61 7.65 -2.76 -25.39
N ALA A 62 8.22 -2.80 -24.18
CA ALA A 62 7.90 -1.83 -23.13
C ALA A 62 8.32 -0.42 -23.54
N GLN A 63 9.52 -0.27 -24.12
CA GLN A 63 10.01 1.01 -24.63
C GLN A 63 9.12 1.58 -25.74
N ILE A 64 8.74 0.76 -26.73
CA ILE A 64 7.83 1.17 -27.81
C ILE A 64 6.48 1.57 -27.24
N TRP A 65 5.90 0.75 -26.35
CA TRP A 65 4.63 1.03 -25.71
C TRP A 65 4.68 2.33 -24.90
N ALA A 66 5.74 2.54 -24.11
CA ALA A 66 5.95 3.75 -23.34
C ALA A 66 6.08 5.00 -24.21
N THR A 67 6.82 4.91 -25.32
CA THR A 67 6.97 6.00 -26.29
C THR A 67 5.64 6.36 -26.93
N LEU A 68 4.83 5.37 -27.31
CA LEU A 68 3.48 5.59 -27.87
C LEU A 68 2.55 6.24 -26.84
N LYS A 69 2.56 5.75 -25.59
CA LYS A 69 1.78 6.33 -24.49
C LYS A 69 2.16 7.79 -24.24
N LEU A 70 3.46 8.08 -24.12
CA LEU A 70 3.96 9.42 -23.87
C LEU A 70 3.64 10.36 -25.04
N GLY A 71 3.80 9.89 -26.28
CA GLY A 71 3.44 10.66 -27.48
C GLY A 71 1.95 11.02 -27.50
N LEU A 72 1.06 10.06 -27.21
CA LEU A 72 -0.37 10.30 -27.12
C LEU A 72 -0.73 11.26 -25.97
N ALA A 73 -0.14 11.05 -24.78
CA ALA A 73 -0.34 11.92 -23.62
C ALA A 73 0.12 13.36 -23.91
N GLY A 74 1.26 13.52 -24.60
CA GLY A 74 1.79 14.81 -25.02
C GLY A 74 0.86 15.53 -26.01
N LEU A 75 0.34 14.81 -27.01
CA LEU A 75 -0.58 15.36 -28.01
C LEU A 75 -1.89 15.87 -27.39
N ILE A 76 -2.41 15.18 -26.36
CA ILE A 76 -3.66 15.58 -25.69
C ILE A 76 -3.43 16.51 -24.48
N SER A 77 -2.18 16.75 -24.09
CA SER A 77 -1.83 17.50 -22.88
C SER A 77 -2.42 18.92 -22.83
N PRO A 78 -2.50 19.72 -23.92
CA PRO A 78 -3.08 21.06 -23.83
C PRO A 78 -4.56 21.06 -23.45
N LEU A 79 -5.28 19.98 -23.76
CA LEU A 79 -6.70 19.82 -23.43
C LEU A 79 -6.90 19.23 -22.02
N TRP A 80 -6.04 18.29 -21.62
CA TRP A 80 -6.24 17.52 -20.38
C TRP A 80 -5.49 18.10 -19.18
N ALA A 81 -4.37 18.81 -19.36
CA ALA A 81 -3.62 19.37 -18.23
C ALA A 81 -4.47 20.36 -17.39
N PRO A 82 -5.22 21.32 -17.97
CA PRO A 82 -6.11 22.17 -17.19
C PRO A 82 -7.20 21.37 -16.45
N ALA A 83 -7.72 20.30 -17.08
CA ALA A 83 -8.71 19.42 -16.46
C ALA A 83 -8.13 18.62 -15.29
N ILE A 84 -6.88 18.14 -15.38
CA ILE A 84 -6.16 17.48 -14.28
C ILE A 84 -5.99 18.44 -13.12
N MET A 85 -5.53 19.67 -13.37
CA MET A 85 -5.34 20.69 -12.32
C MET A 85 -6.66 21.04 -11.63
N PHE A 86 -7.74 21.20 -12.40
CA PHE A 86 -9.06 21.42 -11.84
C PHE A 86 -9.54 20.22 -10.99
N ARG A 87 -9.34 19.00 -11.49
CA ARG A 87 -9.70 17.77 -10.77
C ARG A 87 -8.89 17.60 -9.49
N ALA A 88 -7.59 17.92 -9.49
CA ALA A 88 -6.74 17.90 -8.31
C ALA A 88 -7.26 18.82 -7.22
N ASN A 89 -7.58 20.07 -7.55
CA ASN A 89 -8.18 21.02 -6.60
C ASN A 89 -9.55 20.55 -6.07
N VAL A 90 -10.43 20.07 -6.95
CA VAL A 90 -11.75 19.54 -6.53
C VAL A 90 -11.60 18.33 -5.60
N ASN A 91 -10.71 17.40 -5.94
CA ASN A 91 -10.44 16.24 -5.12
C ASN A 91 -9.83 16.63 -3.78
N ASN A 92 -8.88 17.57 -3.75
CA ASN A 92 -8.27 18.05 -2.52
C ASN A 92 -9.30 18.66 -1.56
N ARG A 93 -10.19 19.53 -2.05
CA ARG A 93 -11.27 20.08 -1.21
C ARG A 93 -12.18 19.00 -0.63
N ARG A 94 -12.49 17.97 -1.42
CA ARG A 94 -13.28 16.82 -0.94
C ARG A 94 -12.51 15.98 0.05
N ALA A 95 -11.20 15.85 -0.10
CA ALA A 95 -10.31 15.13 0.81
C ALA A 95 -10.25 15.84 2.16
N GLN A 96 -10.05 17.15 2.17
CA GLN A 96 -10.11 17.97 3.38
C GLN A 96 -11.43 17.76 4.14
N GLN A 97 -12.56 17.73 3.43
CA GLN A 97 -13.85 17.44 4.05
C GLN A 97 -13.90 16.01 4.63
N LEU A 98 -13.39 15.00 3.91
CA LEU A 98 -13.28 13.66 4.48
C LEU A 98 -12.41 13.60 5.73
N THR A 99 -11.29 14.31 5.75
CA THR A 99 -10.38 14.35 6.89
C THR A 99 -11.10 14.94 8.11
N ILE A 100 -11.87 16.01 7.90
CA ILE A 100 -12.72 16.63 8.93
C ILE A 100 -13.82 15.66 9.39
N ASP A 101 -14.39 14.86 8.48
CA ASP A 101 -15.47 13.90 8.79
C ASP A 101 -14.94 12.54 9.29
N PHE A 102 -13.64 12.28 9.17
CA PHE A 102 -13.01 11.01 9.55
C PHE A 102 -13.22 10.64 11.03
N PRO A 103 -13.15 11.56 12.00
CA PRO A 103 -13.50 11.27 13.40
C PRO A 103 -14.90 10.67 13.58
N ALA A 104 -15.88 11.05 12.75
CA ALA A 104 -17.21 10.45 12.81
C ALA A 104 -17.16 8.97 12.40
N GLN A 105 -16.34 8.61 11.41
CA GLN A 105 -16.12 7.20 11.05
C GLN A 105 -15.47 6.42 12.20
N VAL A 106 -14.45 7.01 12.84
CA VAL A 106 -13.78 6.40 14.00
C VAL A 106 -14.77 6.17 15.15
N ARG A 107 -15.66 7.13 15.45
CA ARG A 107 -16.71 6.95 16.47
C ARG A 107 -17.68 5.82 16.14
N ARG A 108 -18.07 5.70 14.87
CA ARG A 108 -18.93 4.58 14.42
C ARG A 108 -18.22 3.24 14.62
N ILE A 109 -16.96 3.15 14.22
CA ILE A 109 -16.15 1.96 14.47
C ILE A 109 -16.06 1.71 15.98
N ALA A 110 -15.78 2.72 16.81
CA ALA A 110 -15.72 2.58 18.26
C ALA A 110 -17.02 2.01 18.85
N ASN A 111 -18.18 2.44 18.34
CA ASN A 111 -19.51 1.96 18.73
C ASN A 111 -19.89 0.59 18.15
N GLY A 112 -19.00 -0.06 17.39
CA GLY A 112 -19.27 -1.36 16.75
C GLY A 112 -20.20 -1.26 15.53
N GLU A 113 -20.28 -0.08 14.92
CA GLU A 113 -21.03 0.18 13.68
C GLU A 113 -20.12 0.11 12.44
N THR A 114 -20.74 -0.13 11.28
CA THR A 114 -20.03 -0.05 9.99
C THR A 114 -19.76 1.41 9.60
N PRO A 115 -18.59 1.73 9.00
CA PRO A 115 -18.28 3.08 8.52
C PRO A 115 -19.29 3.62 7.49
N THR A 116 -19.35 4.95 7.32
CA THR A 116 -20.30 5.62 6.41
C THR A 116 -19.94 5.52 4.93
N LEU A 117 -18.66 5.41 4.58
CA LEU A 117 -18.23 5.29 3.20
C LEU A 117 -18.59 3.90 2.67
N LEU A 118 -19.29 3.87 1.53
CA LEU A 118 -19.74 2.63 0.88
C LEU A 118 -18.55 1.70 0.64
N GLY A 119 -18.67 0.47 1.13
CA GLY A 119 -17.69 -0.59 0.89
C GLY A 119 -16.55 -0.66 1.90
N ASN A 120 -16.51 0.20 2.91
CA ASN A 120 -15.54 0.08 3.99
C ASN A 120 -15.92 -1.07 4.93
N THR A 121 -14.95 -1.92 5.24
CA THR A 121 -15.09 -3.12 6.06
C THR A 121 -14.16 -3.04 7.28
N VAL A 122 -14.60 -3.64 8.39
CA VAL A 122 -13.84 -3.64 9.64
C VAL A 122 -13.61 -5.07 10.07
N ALA A 123 -12.35 -5.43 10.31
CA ALA A 123 -11.97 -6.63 11.04
C ALA A 123 -11.76 -6.26 12.51
N GLU A 124 -12.21 -7.12 13.43
CA GLU A 124 -12.03 -6.91 14.86
C GLU A 124 -11.02 -7.91 15.41
N LEU A 125 -10.10 -7.42 16.24
CA LEU A 125 -9.09 -8.20 16.93
C LEU A 125 -9.03 -7.79 18.42
N PRO A 126 -8.71 -8.73 19.34
CA PRO A 126 -8.44 -8.36 20.73
C PRO A 126 -7.21 -7.43 20.80
N ALA A 127 -7.24 -6.44 21.67
CA ALA A 127 -6.12 -5.53 21.90
C ALA A 127 -4.98 -6.22 22.66
N GLU A 128 -5.24 -7.32 23.34
CA GLU A 128 -4.28 -8.07 24.17
C GLU A 128 -3.41 -9.05 23.37
N ILE A 129 -3.48 -9.00 22.03
CA ILE A 129 -2.60 -9.79 21.16
C ILE A 129 -1.32 -9.03 20.86
N ARG A 130 -0.21 -9.75 20.66
CA ARG A 130 0.97 -9.19 20.00
C ARG A 130 0.73 -9.16 18.50
N LEU A 131 0.93 -8.03 17.84
CA LEU A 131 0.66 -7.84 16.42
C LEU A 131 1.82 -7.09 15.74
N ALA A 132 2.39 -7.71 14.70
CA ALA A 132 3.33 -7.07 13.79
C ALA A 132 2.58 -6.52 12.58
N ILE A 133 2.85 -5.27 12.21
CA ILE A 133 2.20 -4.58 11.10
C ILE A 133 3.27 -4.16 10.10
N ILE A 134 3.14 -4.65 8.87
CA ILE A 134 3.96 -4.26 7.71
C ILE A 134 3.05 -3.72 6.62
N SER A 135 3.52 -2.76 5.84
CA SER A 135 2.74 -2.08 4.78
C SER A 135 3.60 -1.95 3.51
N ASP A 136 3.06 -1.35 2.44
CA ASP A 136 3.84 -0.71 1.36
C ASP A 136 4.97 -1.61 0.78
N GLN A 137 4.71 -2.92 0.68
CA GLN A 137 5.72 -3.86 0.19
C GLN A 137 5.88 -3.78 -1.33
N HIS A 138 4.85 -3.29 -2.04
CA HIS A 138 4.83 -3.13 -3.50
C HIS A 138 5.42 -4.33 -4.25
N ARG A 139 5.02 -5.55 -3.83
CA ARG A 139 5.41 -6.80 -4.49
C ARG A 139 4.95 -6.78 -5.92
N GLY A 140 5.89 -7.02 -6.82
CA GLY A 140 5.66 -7.00 -8.27
C GLY A 140 5.90 -8.36 -8.91
N ILE A 141 5.68 -8.41 -10.22
CA ILE A 141 6.23 -9.48 -11.04
C ILE A 141 7.73 -9.29 -11.18
N ALA A 142 8.47 -10.38 -11.41
CA ALA A 142 9.91 -10.34 -11.57
C ALA A 142 10.36 -9.24 -12.55
N GLY A 143 11.35 -8.45 -12.13
CA GLY A 143 11.94 -7.39 -12.93
C GLY A 143 11.72 -6.01 -12.32
N ARG A 144 11.60 -5.00 -13.18
CA ARG A 144 11.68 -3.59 -12.80
C ARG A 144 10.54 -3.11 -11.89
N LEU A 145 9.37 -3.75 -11.96
CA LEU A 145 8.19 -3.38 -11.17
C LEU A 145 8.20 -3.96 -9.75
N ASP A 146 9.08 -4.92 -9.46
CA ASP A 146 9.21 -5.53 -8.14
C ASP A 146 10.10 -4.66 -7.26
N TRP A 147 9.47 -3.74 -6.53
CA TRP A 147 10.17 -2.80 -5.65
C TRP A 147 10.86 -3.55 -4.51
N GLN A 148 10.19 -4.55 -3.92
CA GLN A 148 10.75 -5.35 -2.83
C GLN A 148 12.09 -5.99 -3.21
N ARG A 149 12.19 -6.62 -4.38
CA ARG A 149 13.47 -7.19 -4.85
C ARG A 149 14.49 -6.13 -5.24
N ARG A 150 14.07 -5.06 -5.91
CA ARG A 150 14.99 -3.97 -6.31
C ARG A 150 15.63 -3.29 -5.10
N GLN A 151 14.91 -3.24 -3.99
CA GLN A 151 15.40 -2.72 -2.72
C GLN A 151 16.10 -3.77 -1.86
N ARG A 152 16.20 -5.02 -2.35
CA ARG A 152 16.87 -6.14 -1.66
C ARG A 152 16.26 -6.46 -0.29
N THR A 153 14.97 -6.19 -0.12
CA THR A 153 14.27 -6.39 1.16
C THR A 153 13.63 -7.77 1.29
N GLU A 154 13.59 -8.58 0.23
CA GLU A 154 12.98 -9.92 0.28
C GLU A 154 13.56 -10.85 1.36
N PRO A 155 14.90 -11.02 1.50
CA PRO A 155 15.46 -11.85 2.58
C PRO A 155 15.18 -11.27 3.98
N ILE A 156 15.11 -9.94 4.11
CA ILE A 156 14.77 -9.25 5.36
C ILE A 156 13.33 -9.57 5.76
N VAL A 157 12.39 -9.48 4.83
CA VAL A 157 10.98 -9.82 5.07
C VAL A 157 10.84 -11.28 5.46
N GLN A 158 11.55 -12.20 4.81
CA GLN A 158 11.50 -13.61 5.20
C GLN A 158 11.99 -13.82 6.65
N ALA A 159 13.09 -13.19 7.04
CA ALA A 159 13.61 -13.28 8.40
C ALA A 159 12.67 -12.63 9.44
N LEU A 160 12.11 -11.46 9.11
CA LEU A 160 11.09 -10.77 9.92
C LEU A 160 9.86 -11.66 10.15
N LEU A 161 9.34 -12.27 9.07
CA LEU A 161 8.18 -13.15 9.16
C LEU A 161 8.46 -14.38 10.03
N GLN A 162 9.65 -14.98 9.88
CA GLN A 162 10.05 -16.11 10.71
C GLN A 162 10.15 -15.72 12.19
N HIS A 163 10.76 -14.58 12.50
CA HIS A 163 10.88 -14.08 13.87
C HIS A 163 9.51 -13.92 14.54
N TYR A 164 8.57 -13.26 13.88
CA TYR A 164 7.23 -13.06 14.43
C TYR A 164 6.40 -14.36 14.47
N ALA A 165 6.62 -15.26 13.51
CA ALA A 165 6.00 -16.58 13.53
C ALA A 165 6.42 -17.38 14.77
N ASP A 166 7.73 -17.47 15.02
CA ASP A 166 8.36 -18.16 16.16
C ASP A 166 7.95 -17.55 17.49
N GLY A 167 7.85 -16.22 17.53
CA GLY A 167 7.41 -15.48 18.71
C GLY A 167 5.90 -15.54 18.98
N GLU A 168 5.12 -16.29 18.21
CA GLU A 168 3.66 -16.40 18.31
C GLU A 168 2.90 -15.06 18.11
N TRP A 169 3.45 -14.14 17.34
CA TRP A 169 2.79 -12.86 17.00
C TRP A 169 1.68 -13.04 15.96
N HIS A 170 0.73 -12.11 15.93
CA HIS A 170 -0.16 -11.93 14.79
C HIS A 170 0.54 -11.08 13.72
N LEU A 171 0.09 -11.21 12.48
CA LEU A 171 0.57 -10.41 11.35
C LEU A 171 -0.60 -9.64 10.72
N CYS A 172 -0.40 -8.33 10.56
CA CYS A 172 -1.21 -7.48 9.72
C CYS A 172 -0.38 -7.00 8.52
N GLU A 173 -0.77 -7.43 7.32
CA GLU A 173 -0.32 -6.79 6.09
C GLU A 173 -1.25 -5.59 5.79
N ASN A 174 -0.76 -4.37 6.01
CA ASN A 174 -1.53 -3.13 6.06
C ASN A 174 -1.61 -2.39 4.72
N GLY A 175 -2.09 -3.05 3.66
CA GLY A 175 -2.28 -2.42 2.34
C GLY A 175 -0.99 -2.22 1.54
N ASP A 176 -1.16 -1.96 0.24
CA ASP A 176 -0.09 -1.79 -0.76
C ASP A 176 0.95 -2.93 -0.74
N ILE A 177 0.45 -4.16 -0.56
CA ILE A 177 1.29 -5.35 -0.49
C ILE A 177 1.66 -5.83 -1.89
N GLU A 178 0.70 -5.90 -2.80
CA GLU A 178 0.94 -6.17 -4.22
C GLU A 178 0.66 -4.91 -5.05
N ASP A 179 1.51 -4.62 -6.03
CA ASP A 179 1.33 -3.45 -6.86
C ASP A 179 0.55 -3.76 -8.15
N PHE A 180 -0.66 -3.19 -8.27
CA PHE A 180 -1.47 -3.26 -9.49
C PHE A 180 -1.50 -1.95 -10.30
N TRP A 181 -0.92 -0.88 -9.78
CA TRP A 181 -0.91 0.44 -10.42
C TRP A 181 0.33 0.64 -11.27
N SER A 182 1.47 0.11 -10.82
CA SER A 182 2.73 0.10 -11.56
C SER A 182 2.64 -0.80 -12.81
N VAL A 183 3.18 -0.32 -13.93
CA VAL A 183 3.04 -0.97 -15.25
C VAL A 183 4.32 -0.85 -16.08
N GLY A 184 4.46 -1.65 -17.15
CA GLY A 184 5.64 -1.58 -18.01
C GLY A 184 6.84 -2.34 -17.47
N GLY A 185 8.07 -1.86 -17.71
CA GLY A 185 9.34 -2.47 -17.32
C GLY A 185 9.72 -3.75 -18.09
N SER A 186 8.75 -4.46 -18.68
CA SER A 186 8.95 -5.70 -19.42
C SER A 186 7.88 -5.90 -20.49
N THR A 187 8.05 -6.91 -21.35
CA THR A 187 7.01 -7.24 -22.35
C THR A 187 5.70 -7.62 -21.67
N SER A 188 5.78 -8.39 -20.58
CA SER A 188 4.63 -8.80 -19.78
C SER A 188 3.97 -7.61 -19.10
N GLY A 189 4.74 -6.66 -18.56
CA GLY A 189 4.20 -5.44 -17.96
C GLY A 189 3.52 -4.51 -18.97
N ALA A 190 4.01 -4.46 -20.21
CA ALA A 190 3.33 -3.72 -21.30
C ALA A 190 2.00 -4.38 -21.70
N ILE A 191 1.97 -5.72 -21.78
CA ILE A 191 0.73 -6.47 -22.04
C ILE A 191 -0.26 -6.33 -20.88
N TYR A 192 0.21 -6.37 -19.63
CA TYR A 192 -0.61 -6.08 -18.46
C TYR A 192 -1.25 -4.69 -18.54
N ASP A 193 -0.48 -3.64 -18.86
CA ASP A 193 -1.02 -2.28 -19.00
C ASP A 193 -2.10 -2.19 -20.09
N MET A 194 -1.84 -2.78 -21.26
CA MET A 194 -2.79 -2.83 -22.36
C MET A 194 -4.10 -3.53 -21.95
N LEU A 195 -4.00 -4.72 -21.33
CA LEU A 195 -5.16 -5.47 -20.86
C LEU A 195 -5.92 -4.72 -19.76
N ARG A 196 -5.21 -4.01 -18.89
CA ARG A 196 -5.80 -3.18 -17.83
C ARG A 196 -6.57 -2.01 -18.43
N ILE A 197 -6.04 -1.32 -19.43
CA ILE A 197 -6.73 -0.23 -20.14
C ILE A 197 -7.98 -0.74 -20.86
N LEU A 198 -7.85 -1.83 -21.64
CA LEU A 198 -8.99 -2.44 -22.34
C LEU A 198 -10.05 -2.95 -21.35
N GLY A 199 -9.62 -3.58 -20.27
CA GLY A 199 -10.49 -4.03 -19.18
C GLY A 199 -11.25 -2.86 -18.57
N ALA A 200 -10.57 -1.75 -18.24
CA ALA A 200 -11.22 -0.56 -17.70
C ALA A 200 -12.26 0.06 -18.66
N LEU A 201 -12.04 0.00 -19.97
CA LEU A 201 -13.02 0.44 -20.97
C LEU A 201 -14.25 -0.48 -21.00
N LEU A 202 -14.06 -1.80 -20.90
CA LEU A 202 -15.15 -2.78 -20.86
C LEU A 202 -15.94 -2.73 -19.55
N ASP A 203 -15.27 -2.48 -18.42
CA ASP A 203 -15.92 -2.28 -17.12
C ASP A 203 -16.96 -1.15 -17.18
N ARG A 204 -16.66 -0.06 -17.89
CA ARG A 204 -17.58 1.10 -18.05
C ARG A 204 -18.88 0.76 -18.77
N ILE A 205 -18.90 -0.32 -19.56
CA ILE A 205 -20.09 -0.81 -20.26
C ILE A 205 -20.64 -2.09 -19.60
N GLY A 206 -20.28 -2.35 -18.35
CA GLY A 206 -20.81 -3.48 -17.56
C GLY A 206 -20.20 -4.84 -17.90
N GLN A 207 -19.01 -4.89 -18.50
CA GLN A 207 -18.32 -6.14 -18.87
C GLN A 207 -17.01 -6.33 -18.11
N PRO A 208 -17.04 -6.64 -16.80
CA PRO A 208 -15.85 -6.61 -15.95
C PRO A 208 -14.94 -7.84 -16.06
N ALA A 209 -15.27 -8.80 -16.91
CA ALA A 209 -14.56 -10.08 -16.97
C ALA A 209 -13.07 -9.92 -17.31
N LEU A 210 -12.74 -9.02 -18.25
CA LEU A 210 -11.35 -8.82 -18.67
C LEU A 210 -10.48 -8.21 -17.56
N SER A 211 -10.98 -7.18 -16.86
CA SER A 211 -10.24 -6.54 -15.77
C SER A 211 -10.04 -7.50 -14.59
N ILE A 212 -11.07 -8.28 -14.22
CA ILE A 212 -10.98 -9.28 -13.15
C ILE A 212 -9.97 -10.37 -13.49
N GLU A 213 -10.05 -10.98 -14.67
CA GLU A 213 -9.12 -12.06 -15.04
C GLU A 213 -7.69 -11.54 -15.26
N THR A 214 -7.51 -10.28 -15.69
CA THR A 214 -6.19 -9.62 -15.75
C THR A 214 -5.60 -9.45 -14.35
N ALA A 215 -6.37 -8.94 -13.38
CA ALA A 215 -5.93 -8.81 -11.99
C ALA A 215 -5.60 -10.17 -11.35
N ARG A 216 -6.41 -11.20 -11.59
CA ARG A 216 -6.12 -12.56 -11.10
C ARG A 216 -4.84 -13.14 -11.67
N TYR A 217 -4.58 -12.95 -12.97
CA TYR A 217 -3.34 -13.39 -13.59
C TYR A 217 -2.14 -12.67 -12.98
N GLN A 218 -2.22 -11.34 -12.85
CA GLN A 218 -1.17 -10.53 -12.24
C GLN A 218 -0.89 -10.97 -10.81
N LEU A 219 -1.93 -11.16 -9.98
CA LEU A 219 -1.80 -11.65 -8.61
C LEU A 219 -1.08 -13.01 -8.56
N ASN A 220 -1.46 -13.95 -9.42
CA ASN A 220 -0.79 -15.26 -9.49
C ASN A 220 0.69 -15.12 -9.85
N ALA A 221 1.03 -14.21 -10.76
CA ALA A 221 2.41 -13.96 -11.15
C ALA A 221 3.22 -13.33 -10.02
N ILE A 222 2.65 -12.37 -9.28
CA ILE A 222 3.28 -11.76 -8.09
C ILE A 222 3.48 -12.80 -6.99
N ILE A 223 2.47 -13.63 -6.70
CA ILE A 223 2.57 -14.70 -5.69
C ILE A 223 3.63 -15.72 -6.09
N ALA A 224 3.66 -16.14 -7.36
CA ALA A 224 4.68 -17.05 -7.85
C ALA A 224 6.09 -16.44 -7.75
N ASN A 225 6.21 -15.13 -8.01
CA ASN A 225 7.46 -14.41 -7.89
C ASN A 225 7.99 -14.41 -6.46
N HIS A 226 7.13 -14.17 -5.45
CA HIS A 226 7.50 -14.11 -4.03
C HIS A 226 7.05 -15.35 -3.24
N PHE A 227 7.11 -16.54 -3.86
CA PHE A 227 6.51 -17.76 -3.34
C PHE A 227 6.84 -18.04 -1.87
N GLU A 228 8.11 -17.90 -1.47
CA GLU A 228 8.54 -18.19 -0.10
C GLU A 228 7.87 -17.28 0.95
N ILE A 229 7.65 -16.01 0.64
CA ILE A 229 6.94 -15.09 1.53
C ILE A 229 5.49 -15.55 1.72
N TYR A 230 4.78 -15.79 0.62
CA TYR A 230 3.37 -16.25 0.70
C TYR A 230 3.26 -17.62 1.36
N ARG A 231 4.24 -18.51 1.17
CA ARG A 231 4.31 -19.81 1.84
C ARG A 231 4.40 -19.64 3.36
N VAL A 232 5.33 -18.81 3.84
CA VAL A 232 5.46 -18.53 5.29
C VAL A 232 4.18 -17.88 5.84
N ILE A 233 3.60 -16.90 5.15
CA ILE A 233 2.33 -16.27 5.57
C ILE A 233 1.21 -17.31 5.71
N ARG A 234 1.04 -18.16 4.70
CA ARG A 234 0.03 -19.23 4.68
C ARG A 234 0.24 -20.20 5.84
N ASP A 235 1.45 -20.75 5.96
CA ASP A 235 1.73 -21.87 6.85
C ASP A 235 1.82 -21.41 8.33
N GLU A 236 2.41 -20.25 8.58
CA GLU A 236 2.69 -19.78 9.93
C GLU A 236 1.63 -18.84 10.50
N PHE A 237 0.94 -18.06 9.68
CA PHE A 237 -0.02 -17.07 10.17
C PHE A 237 -1.45 -17.44 9.81
N VAL A 238 -1.77 -17.68 8.53
CA VAL A 238 -3.15 -17.95 8.11
C VAL A 238 -3.65 -19.28 8.67
N ALA A 239 -2.88 -20.37 8.51
CA ALA A 239 -3.26 -21.69 9.01
C ALA A 239 -3.46 -21.73 10.53
N LYS A 240 -2.80 -20.82 11.26
CA LYS A 240 -2.90 -20.68 12.72
C LYS A 240 -3.93 -19.62 13.16
N GLY A 241 -4.66 -19.00 12.22
CA GLY A 241 -5.64 -17.97 12.54
C GLY A 241 -5.04 -16.67 13.08
N ARG A 242 -3.78 -16.36 12.72
CA ARG A 242 -3.01 -15.20 13.21
C ARG A 242 -2.75 -14.13 12.14
N TYR A 243 -3.50 -14.15 11.03
CA TYR A 243 -3.31 -13.24 9.90
C TYR A 243 -4.54 -12.38 9.63
N VAL A 244 -4.32 -11.09 9.43
CA VAL A 244 -5.31 -10.13 8.95
C VAL A 244 -4.67 -9.25 7.87
N ARG A 245 -5.49 -8.71 6.97
CA ARG A 245 -5.01 -7.83 5.91
C ARG A 245 -5.92 -6.62 5.73
N THR A 246 -5.32 -5.45 5.54
CA THR A 246 -6.04 -4.27 5.05
C THR A 246 -5.80 -4.04 3.56
N ILE A 247 -6.64 -3.21 2.93
CA ILE A 247 -6.54 -2.84 1.52
C ILE A 247 -6.00 -1.40 1.40
N GLY A 248 -4.90 -1.27 0.68
CA GLY A 248 -4.32 0.02 0.28
C GLY A 248 -4.87 0.51 -1.07
N ASN A 249 -4.26 1.57 -1.59
CA ASN A 249 -4.64 2.14 -2.88
C ASN A 249 -4.09 1.30 -4.05
N HIS A 250 -2.85 0.81 -3.99
CA HIS A 250 -2.22 0.02 -5.06
C HIS A 250 -2.82 -1.38 -5.20
N ASP A 251 -3.39 -1.95 -4.13
CA ASP A 251 -4.02 -3.29 -4.14
C ASP A 251 -5.55 -3.27 -4.07
N ASN A 252 -6.17 -2.11 -4.36
CA ASN A 252 -7.62 -1.89 -4.35
C ASN A 252 -8.44 -2.88 -5.22
N VAL A 253 -7.83 -3.55 -6.20
CA VAL A 253 -8.48 -4.59 -7.01
C VAL A 253 -8.93 -5.79 -6.19
N ILE A 254 -8.33 -6.02 -5.03
CA ILE A 254 -8.68 -7.10 -4.08
C ILE A 254 -10.09 -6.90 -3.51
N ARG A 255 -10.65 -5.67 -3.54
CA ARG A 255 -12.05 -5.43 -3.17
C ARG A 255 -13.05 -6.21 -4.03
N ARG A 256 -12.65 -6.66 -5.22
CA ARG A 256 -13.49 -7.50 -6.07
C ARG A 256 -13.51 -8.93 -5.51
N PRO A 257 -14.69 -9.51 -5.22
CA PRO A 257 -14.78 -10.84 -4.59
C PRO A 257 -13.94 -11.92 -5.30
N MET A 258 -13.98 -11.97 -6.64
CA MET A 258 -13.22 -12.97 -7.41
C MET A 258 -11.69 -12.81 -7.33
N VAL A 259 -11.18 -11.61 -7.02
CA VAL A 259 -9.74 -11.37 -6.82
C VAL A 259 -9.36 -11.70 -5.38
N ALA A 260 -10.17 -11.29 -4.40
CA ALA A 260 -10.02 -11.72 -3.00
C ALA A 260 -10.05 -13.26 -2.85
N ASP A 261 -10.96 -13.93 -3.55
CA ASP A 261 -11.05 -15.39 -3.53
C ASP A 261 -9.83 -16.05 -4.19
N GLN A 262 -9.24 -15.41 -5.21
CA GLN A 262 -7.98 -15.87 -5.79
C GLN A 262 -6.83 -15.74 -4.78
N LEU A 263 -6.76 -14.65 -4.01
CA LEU A 263 -5.77 -14.48 -2.94
C LEU A 263 -5.96 -15.56 -1.86
N ARG A 264 -7.21 -15.78 -1.40
CA ARG A 264 -7.56 -16.81 -0.42
C ARG A 264 -7.28 -18.22 -0.91
N ALA A 265 -7.34 -18.49 -2.22
CA ALA A 265 -6.96 -19.78 -2.78
C ALA A 265 -5.46 -20.07 -2.60
N HIS A 266 -4.61 -19.03 -2.50
CA HIS A 266 -3.17 -19.17 -2.26
C HIS A 266 -2.82 -19.17 -0.77
N LEU A 267 -3.45 -18.29 0.01
CA LEU A 267 -3.12 -18.06 1.42
C LEU A 267 -3.98 -18.83 2.42
N GLY A 268 -5.19 -19.25 2.05
CA GLY A 268 -6.23 -19.71 2.97
C GLY A 268 -7.23 -18.61 3.33
N VAL A 269 -8.31 -18.97 4.03
CA VAL A 269 -9.38 -18.04 4.43
C VAL A 269 -8.88 -17.13 5.55
N HIS A 270 -8.94 -15.83 5.32
CA HIS A 270 -8.56 -14.80 6.29
C HIS A 270 -9.40 -13.52 6.11
N PRO A 271 -9.44 -12.63 7.11
CA PRO A 271 -10.11 -11.34 7.00
C PRO A 271 -9.33 -10.40 6.09
N ILE A 272 -10.05 -9.77 5.16
CA ILE A 272 -9.59 -8.66 4.32
C ILE A 272 -10.51 -7.50 4.67
N ALA A 273 -9.95 -6.39 5.13
CA ALA A 273 -10.70 -5.24 5.63
C ALA A 273 -10.14 -3.89 5.15
N ASP A 274 -10.83 -2.80 5.46
CA ASP A 274 -10.31 -1.43 5.33
C ASP A 274 -9.64 -0.97 6.63
N PHE A 275 -10.20 -1.43 7.74
CA PHE A 275 -9.78 -1.11 9.08
C PHE A 275 -9.64 -2.38 9.91
N VAL A 276 -8.64 -2.42 10.79
CA VAL A 276 -8.59 -3.38 11.89
C VAL A 276 -8.79 -2.63 13.19
N ALA A 277 -9.85 -2.97 13.91
CA ALA A 277 -10.16 -2.44 15.23
C ALA A 277 -9.57 -3.35 16.30
N LEU A 278 -8.59 -2.85 17.07
CA LEU A 278 -8.09 -3.53 18.26
C LEU A 278 -8.93 -3.12 19.46
N ARG A 279 -9.58 -4.09 20.11
CA ARG A 279 -10.52 -3.84 21.21
C ARG A 279 -10.10 -4.51 22.51
N SER A 280 -10.24 -3.78 23.61
CA SER A 280 -10.26 -4.36 24.95
C SER A 280 -11.69 -4.26 25.49
N GLY A 281 -12.38 -5.40 25.57
CA GLY A 281 -13.83 -5.42 25.75
C GLY A 281 -14.55 -4.68 24.62
N ASP A 282 -15.42 -3.72 24.97
CA ASP A 282 -16.14 -2.90 23.98
C ASP A 282 -15.33 -1.66 23.54
N GLN A 283 -14.24 -1.33 24.24
CA GLN A 283 -13.46 -0.13 23.97
C GLN A 283 -12.54 -0.33 22.76
N LEU A 284 -12.60 0.61 21.81
CA LEU A 284 -11.60 0.72 20.74
C LEU A 284 -10.30 1.30 21.32
N VAL A 285 -9.22 0.52 21.25
CA VAL A 285 -7.90 0.88 21.78
C VAL A 285 -6.99 1.35 20.65
N ALA A 286 -7.01 0.66 19.51
CA ALA A 286 -6.25 1.04 18.33
C ALA A 286 -7.04 0.82 17.04
N LEU A 287 -6.73 1.61 16.02
CA LEU A 287 -7.23 1.49 14.68
C LEU A 287 -6.05 1.33 13.72
N VAL A 288 -5.97 0.19 13.05
CA VAL A 288 -5.05 -0.04 11.93
C VAL A 288 -5.77 0.32 10.64
N ALA A 289 -5.12 1.09 9.78
CA ALA A 289 -5.59 1.39 8.42
C ALA A 289 -4.39 1.69 7.53
N HIS A 290 -4.51 1.47 6.22
CA HIS A 290 -3.41 1.81 5.31
C HIS A 290 -3.09 3.31 5.35
N GLY A 291 -4.11 4.19 5.23
CA GLY A 291 -3.95 5.64 5.39
C GLY A 291 -4.52 6.47 4.23
N HIS A 292 -4.73 5.85 3.07
CA HIS A 292 -5.28 6.51 1.87
C HIS A 292 -6.73 7.01 1.97
N HIS A 293 -7.50 6.60 2.98
CA HIS A 293 -8.95 6.87 3.05
C HIS A 293 -9.33 8.36 3.02
N THR A 294 -8.44 9.24 3.48
CA THR A 294 -8.60 10.70 3.51
C THR A 294 -7.69 11.43 2.51
N ASP A 295 -7.02 10.68 1.63
CA ASP A 295 -6.07 11.21 0.66
C ASP A 295 -6.79 11.74 -0.59
N GLY A 296 -6.39 12.91 -1.08
CA GLY A 296 -7.03 13.55 -2.26
C GLY A 296 -6.74 12.87 -3.59
N TRP A 297 -5.68 12.11 -3.68
CA TRP A 297 -5.21 11.46 -4.90
C TRP A 297 -5.44 9.95 -4.86
N ASN A 298 -5.52 9.36 -3.66
CA ASN A 298 -5.49 7.91 -3.47
C ASN A 298 -6.75 7.32 -2.80
N ALA A 299 -7.64 8.14 -2.23
CA ALA A 299 -8.82 7.61 -1.52
C ALA A 299 -9.72 6.74 -2.41
N PRO A 300 -10.43 5.76 -1.82
CA PRO A 300 -11.36 4.89 -2.54
C PRO A 300 -12.33 5.71 -3.40
N PHE A 301 -12.54 5.25 -4.64
CA PHE A 301 -13.39 5.88 -5.66
C PHE A 301 -12.94 7.28 -6.15
N ARG A 302 -11.78 7.76 -5.69
CA ARG A 302 -11.16 9.04 -6.10
C ARG A 302 -9.70 8.91 -6.53
N ASP A 303 -9.20 7.69 -6.52
CA ASP A 303 -7.84 7.26 -6.85
C ASP A 303 -7.39 7.48 -8.30
N ASN A 304 -8.17 8.15 -9.15
CA ASN A 304 -7.81 8.36 -10.56
C ASN A 304 -6.55 9.21 -10.74
N LEU A 305 -6.30 10.17 -9.85
CA LEU A 305 -5.10 11.02 -9.93
C LEU A 305 -3.86 10.25 -9.49
N GLY A 306 -3.93 9.51 -8.38
CA GLY A 306 -2.87 8.59 -7.96
C GLY A 306 -2.54 7.58 -9.06
N LYS A 307 -3.54 6.88 -9.60
CA LYS A 307 -3.37 5.94 -10.72
C LYS A 307 -2.74 6.58 -11.96
N LEU A 308 -3.14 7.81 -12.29
CA LEU A 308 -2.57 8.54 -13.43
C LEU A 308 -1.09 8.90 -13.17
N SER A 309 -0.78 9.36 -11.95
CA SER A 309 0.58 9.68 -11.52
C SER A 309 1.48 8.45 -11.61
N SER A 310 1.08 7.33 -11.00
CA SER A 310 1.84 6.06 -11.06
C SER A 310 1.98 5.53 -12.48
N TRP A 311 0.94 5.65 -13.31
CA TRP A 311 0.99 5.26 -14.73
C TRP A 311 1.96 6.14 -15.54
N MET A 312 2.00 7.44 -15.27
CA MET A 312 2.93 8.36 -15.93
C MET A 312 4.37 8.11 -15.48
N ALA A 313 4.61 7.98 -14.18
CA ALA A 313 5.93 7.66 -13.62
C ALA A 313 6.48 6.36 -14.23
N SER A 314 5.68 5.29 -14.20
CA SER A 314 6.00 4.01 -14.86
C SER A 314 6.31 4.17 -16.35
N THR A 315 5.57 5.02 -17.05
CA THR A 315 5.76 5.26 -18.49
C THR A 315 7.07 6.02 -18.75
N LEU A 316 7.37 7.08 -18.00
CA LEU A 316 8.58 7.88 -18.18
C LEU A 316 9.86 7.06 -17.99
N ILE A 317 9.84 6.18 -16.98
CA ILE A 317 10.91 5.24 -16.62
C ILE A 317 11.27 4.27 -17.78
N ASP A 318 10.31 3.96 -18.64
CA ASP A 318 10.48 3.02 -19.77
C ASP A 318 10.86 3.72 -21.09
N VAL A 319 10.77 5.04 -21.17
CA VAL A 319 11.05 5.76 -22.42
C VAL A 319 12.56 5.79 -22.68
N PRO A 320 13.02 5.40 -23.87
CA PRO A 320 14.43 5.41 -24.20
C PRO A 320 15.06 6.79 -24.03
N ARG A 321 16.25 6.84 -23.41
CA ARG A 321 17.09 8.05 -23.26
C ARG A 321 16.48 9.14 -22.36
N LEU A 322 15.40 8.87 -21.64
CA LEU A 322 14.97 9.70 -20.52
C LEU A 322 15.58 9.15 -19.23
N ASP A 323 16.40 9.94 -18.56
CA ASP A 323 16.93 9.62 -17.24
C ASP A 323 15.91 10.10 -16.19
N SER A 324 14.85 9.31 -16.00
CA SER A 324 13.76 9.62 -15.08
C SER A 324 13.98 8.93 -13.73
N PRO A 325 13.76 9.61 -12.60
CA PRO A 325 13.84 8.98 -11.28
C PRO A 325 12.90 7.77 -11.20
N GLU A 326 13.42 6.64 -10.73
CA GLU A 326 12.67 5.37 -10.70
C GLU A 326 11.65 5.26 -9.56
N GLY A 327 11.42 6.36 -8.82
CA GLY A 327 10.51 6.43 -7.68
C GLY A 327 11.03 5.77 -6.40
N LEU A 328 12.21 5.13 -6.43
CA LEU A 328 12.83 4.54 -5.24
C LEU A 328 13.59 5.61 -4.45
N PRO A 329 13.47 5.63 -3.11
CA PRO A 329 14.30 6.45 -2.24
C PRO A 329 15.81 6.23 -2.46
N PRO A 330 16.62 7.29 -2.29
CA PRO A 330 18.06 7.18 -2.45
C PRO A 330 18.69 6.30 -1.37
N GLN A 331 19.86 5.70 -1.65
CA GLN A 331 20.61 4.88 -0.69
C GLN A 331 20.90 5.57 0.64
N ALA A 332 21.08 6.90 0.63
CA ALA A 332 21.28 7.68 1.85
C ALA A 332 20.10 7.57 2.83
N ALA A 333 18.89 7.27 2.35
CA ALA A 333 17.73 7.05 3.20
C ALA A 333 17.94 5.88 4.17
N THR A 334 18.60 4.80 3.74
CA THR A 334 18.93 3.65 4.60
C THR A 334 19.73 4.08 5.82
N THR A 335 20.78 4.85 5.60
CA THR A 335 21.64 5.37 6.65
C THR A 335 20.86 6.31 7.58
N VAL A 336 20.02 7.19 7.04
CA VAL A 336 19.20 8.11 7.85
C VAL A 336 18.23 7.34 8.76
N ILE A 337 17.59 6.28 8.25
CA ILE A 337 16.71 5.41 9.05
C ILE A 337 17.49 4.74 10.17
N LEU A 338 18.57 4.02 9.83
CA LEU A 338 19.31 3.19 10.79
C LEU A 338 20.03 4.01 11.87
N GLU A 339 20.40 5.26 11.57
CA GLU A 339 21.00 6.18 12.54
C GLU A 339 19.95 6.96 13.36
N GLY A 340 18.65 6.70 13.17
CA GLY A 340 17.58 7.38 13.90
C GLY A 340 17.46 8.88 13.57
N ARG A 341 17.99 9.32 12.43
CA ARG A 341 18.01 10.74 12.00
C ARG A 341 16.78 11.15 11.18
N LEU A 342 15.77 10.29 11.12
CA LEU A 342 14.53 10.59 10.40
C LEU A 342 13.80 11.78 11.02
N PRO A 343 13.27 12.70 10.19
CA PRO A 343 12.35 13.70 10.68
C PRO A 343 11.09 13.02 11.26
N ASN A 344 10.91 13.11 12.58
CA ASN A 344 9.71 12.60 13.24
C ASN A 344 8.57 13.65 13.19
N LYS A 345 8.09 13.93 11.99
CA LYS A 345 7.10 14.99 11.69
C LYS A 345 6.01 14.45 10.77
N LEU A 346 4.85 15.08 10.86
CA LEU A 346 3.71 14.79 10.00
C LEU A 346 3.85 15.48 8.63
N ILE A 347 3.34 14.83 7.60
CA ILE A 347 3.27 15.36 6.25
C ILE A 347 2.21 16.45 6.16
N THR A 348 2.58 17.51 5.44
CA THR A 348 1.67 18.58 5.00
C THR A 348 1.70 18.66 3.48
N ILE A 349 0.60 19.09 2.90
CA ILE A 349 0.42 19.17 1.44
C ILE A 349 0.09 20.58 1.00
N ASN A 350 0.29 20.86 -0.29
CA ASN A 350 -0.13 22.14 -0.85
C ASN A 350 -1.68 22.22 -0.84
N PRO A 351 -2.30 23.27 -0.27
CA PRO A 351 -3.75 23.36 -0.14
C PRO A 351 -4.50 23.58 -1.47
N ILE A 352 -3.79 23.91 -2.56
CA ILE A 352 -4.38 24.08 -3.89
C ILE A 352 -4.37 22.75 -4.66
N PHE A 353 -3.24 22.05 -4.65
CA PHE A 353 -3.04 20.85 -5.47
C PHE A 353 -3.31 19.54 -4.72
N GLY A 354 -3.29 19.58 -3.39
CA GLY A 354 -3.46 18.39 -2.56
C GLY A 354 -2.29 17.42 -2.63
N ALA A 355 -1.08 17.92 -2.94
CA ALA A 355 0.15 17.15 -2.85
C ALA A 355 1.34 18.06 -2.49
N ASN A 356 2.42 17.50 -1.94
CA ASN A 356 3.68 18.21 -1.70
C ASN A 356 4.72 17.94 -2.81
N SER A 357 5.95 18.45 -2.67
CA SER A 357 7.04 18.25 -3.64
C SER A 357 7.56 16.82 -3.72
N SER A 358 7.29 16.01 -2.70
CA SER A 358 7.59 14.57 -2.65
C SER A 358 6.44 13.72 -3.22
N TYR A 359 5.40 14.37 -3.77
CA TYR A 359 4.17 13.74 -4.27
C TYR A 359 3.30 13.07 -3.19
N ASP A 360 3.56 13.33 -1.91
CA ASP A 360 2.67 12.90 -0.83
C ASP A 360 1.36 13.69 -0.92
N SER A 361 0.23 13.01 -0.75
CA SER A 361 -1.11 13.56 -0.98
C SER A 361 -2.08 13.37 0.21
N LEU A 362 -1.55 12.85 1.32
CA LEU A 362 -2.23 12.80 2.61
C LEU A 362 -1.80 14.00 3.48
N ASP A 363 -2.76 14.80 3.92
CA ASP A 363 -2.55 15.84 4.92
C ASP A 363 -2.65 15.23 6.33
N GLU A 364 -1.55 14.70 6.83
CA GLU A 364 -1.51 14.06 8.15
C GLU A 364 -1.69 15.08 9.28
N GLU A 365 -1.27 16.33 9.10
CA GLU A 365 -1.46 17.37 10.09
C GLU A 365 -2.94 17.79 10.22
N LEU A 366 -3.67 17.91 9.11
CA LEU A 366 -5.12 18.11 9.15
C LEU A 366 -5.83 16.92 9.81
N LEU A 367 -5.38 15.70 9.55
CA LEU A 367 -5.91 14.48 10.18
C LEU A 367 -5.69 14.51 11.70
N ALA A 368 -4.47 14.76 12.15
CA ALA A 368 -4.12 14.87 13.57
C ALA A 368 -4.98 15.92 14.28
N ASN A 369 -5.11 17.11 13.68
CA ASN A 369 -5.95 18.18 14.21
C ASN A 369 -7.43 17.80 14.30
N SER A 370 -7.96 17.10 13.29
CA SER A 370 -9.37 16.65 13.26
C SER A 370 -9.65 15.60 14.35
N ILE A 371 -8.72 14.67 14.56
CA ILE A 371 -8.79 13.66 15.62
C ILE A 371 -8.75 14.32 17.01
N ALA A 372 -7.81 15.24 17.23
CA ALA A 372 -7.66 15.94 18.51
C ALA A 372 -8.88 16.80 18.83
N ALA A 373 -9.40 17.56 17.86
CA ALA A 373 -10.61 18.36 18.02
C ALA A 373 -11.85 17.51 18.36
N ALA A 374 -11.87 16.24 17.94
CA ALA A 374 -12.94 15.30 18.22
C ALA A 374 -12.79 14.54 19.55
N GLY A 375 -11.70 14.74 20.30
CA GLY A 375 -11.41 14.03 21.56
C GLY A 375 -11.09 12.54 21.38
N LEU A 376 -10.55 12.16 20.22
CA LEU A 376 -10.22 10.77 19.86
C LEU A 376 -8.71 10.49 19.89
N ASP A 377 -7.93 11.36 20.52
CA ASP A 377 -6.48 11.24 20.74
C ASP A 377 -6.11 10.12 21.71
N HIS A 378 -7.11 9.57 22.41
CA HIS A 378 -6.94 8.41 23.28
C HIS A 378 -6.84 7.08 22.51
N ILE A 379 -7.16 7.03 21.22
CA ILE A 379 -7.04 5.84 20.37
C ILE A 379 -5.67 5.84 19.69
N TRP A 380 -5.04 4.67 19.55
CA TRP A 380 -3.86 4.48 18.71
C TRP A 380 -4.21 4.43 17.22
N TYR A 381 -3.49 5.20 16.40
CA TYR A 381 -3.60 5.18 14.95
C TYR A 381 -2.33 4.54 14.38
N LEU A 382 -2.48 3.34 13.80
CA LEU A 382 -1.37 2.53 13.28
C LEU A 382 -1.49 2.49 11.75
N LEU A 383 -0.71 3.33 11.06
CA LEU A 383 -0.86 3.61 9.63
C LEU A 383 0.32 3.11 8.77
N GLY A 384 0.14 3.19 7.45
CA GLY A 384 1.14 3.03 6.40
C GLY A 384 1.03 4.18 5.38
N HIS A 385 1.09 3.91 4.07
CA HIS A 385 0.74 4.81 2.96
C HIS A 385 1.70 5.98 2.69
N THR A 386 2.25 6.60 3.73
CA THR A 386 3.11 7.79 3.59
C THR A 386 4.58 7.46 3.39
N HIS A 387 4.91 6.17 3.33
CA HIS A 387 6.26 5.68 3.05
C HIS A 387 7.33 6.17 4.05
N SER A 388 6.88 6.71 5.19
CA SER A 388 7.71 7.42 6.16
C SER A 388 7.48 6.82 7.55
N PRO A 389 8.45 6.06 8.09
CA PRO A 389 8.32 5.51 9.43
C PRO A 389 8.38 6.65 10.46
N VAL A 390 7.35 6.74 11.32
CA VAL A 390 7.25 7.76 12.37
C VAL A 390 6.55 7.21 13.61
N GLU A 391 6.90 7.71 14.79
CA GLU A 391 6.30 7.34 16.06
C GLU A 391 6.09 8.57 16.94
N ALA A 392 4.87 8.79 17.42
CA ALA A 392 4.52 9.98 18.20
C ALA A 392 5.02 11.32 17.59
N PRO A 393 4.79 11.57 16.27
CA PRO A 393 5.38 12.69 15.55
C PRO A 393 4.94 14.04 16.08
N VAL A 394 5.77 15.05 15.83
CA VAL A 394 5.53 16.43 16.23
C VAL A 394 4.81 17.19 15.11
N MET A 395 3.65 17.78 15.43
CA MET A 395 2.92 18.72 14.55
C MET A 395 3.70 20.03 14.37
N SER A 396 3.36 20.84 13.36
CA SER A 396 4.01 22.15 13.12
C SER A 396 3.97 23.09 14.34
N ARG A 397 2.93 22.95 15.18
CA ARG A 397 2.72 23.71 16.41
C ARG A 397 3.49 23.19 17.64
N GLY A 398 4.34 22.18 17.47
CA GLY A 398 5.13 21.58 18.56
C GLY A 398 4.36 20.57 19.43
N ILE A 399 3.13 20.21 19.07
CA ILE A 399 2.32 19.24 19.81
C ILE A 399 2.64 17.83 19.28
N LYS A 400 2.88 16.87 20.18
CA LYS A 400 3.09 15.46 19.81
C LYS A 400 1.76 14.73 19.65
N TRP A 401 1.58 13.99 18.57
CA TRP A 401 0.48 13.02 18.44
C TRP A 401 0.88 11.69 19.07
N LYS A 402 0.80 11.60 20.40
CA LYS A 402 1.39 10.51 21.19
C LYS A 402 0.96 9.09 20.79
N ARG A 403 -0.28 8.91 20.33
CA ARG A 403 -0.86 7.61 19.97
C ARG A 403 -0.94 7.44 18.46
N TYR A 404 0.20 7.61 17.80
CA TYR A 404 0.35 7.48 16.35
C TYR A 404 1.64 6.75 16.01
N ALA A 405 1.56 5.80 15.09
CA ALA A 405 2.71 5.16 14.47
C ALA A 405 2.43 4.93 12.99
N ASN A 406 3.44 5.14 12.15
CA ASN A 406 3.41 4.79 10.74
C ASN A 406 4.53 3.83 10.42
N SER A 407 4.24 2.76 9.70
CA SER A 407 5.25 1.75 9.41
C SER A 407 6.22 2.18 8.30
N GLY A 408 5.79 2.96 7.30
CA GLY A 408 6.61 3.42 6.17
C GLY A 408 7.33 2.30 5.38
N SER A 409 6.78 1.10 5.41
CA SER A 409 7.53 -0.15 5.19
C SER A 409 7.99 -0.39 3.75
N GLY A 410 9.11 -1.10 3.58
CA GLY A 410 9.45 -1.79 2.32
C GLY A 410 9.90 -0.91 1.16
N LEU A 411 10.20 0.37 1.42
CA LEU A 411 10.54 1.37 0.42
C LEU A 411 11.95 1.93 0.51
N VAL A 412 12.79 1.45 1.41
CA VAL A 412 14.21 1.84 1.44
C VAL A 412 15.09 0.61 1.24
N GLN A 413 16.21 0.81 0.55
CA GLN A 413 17.14 -0.27 0.24
C GLN A 413 17.68 -0.91 1.52
N ASP A 414 17.72 -2.25 1.55
CA ASP A 414 18.25 -3.07 2.65
C ASP A 414 17.61 -2.84 4.03
N VAL A 415 16.44 -2.20 4.10
CA VAL A 415 15.71 -1.96 5.36
C VAL A 415 14.22 -2.16 5.18
N VAL A 416 13.61 -2.86 6.12
CA VAL A 416 12.15 -2.96 6.24
C VAL A 416 11.74 -2.47 7.61
N THR A 417 10.87 -1.48 7.66
CA THR A 417 10.27 -1.03 8.91
C THR A 417 8.96 -1.75 9.20
N ALA A 418 8.59 -1.83 10.47
CA ALA A 418 7.34 -2.44 10.93
C ALA A 418 6.83 -1.72 12.18
N ILE A 419 5.54 -1.83 12.46
CA ILE A 419 4.99 -1.48 13.77
C ILE A 419 4.84 -2.75 14.59
N GLU A 420 5.31 -2.74 15.82
CA GLU A 420 5.04 -3.77 16.81
C GLU A 420 4.05 -3.25 17.84
N TRP A 421 2.90 -3.90 17.91
CA TRP A 421 1.91 -3.73 18.96
C TRP A 421 2.12 -4.79 20.04
N ASP A 422 2.39 -4.35 21.27
CA ASP A 422 2.86 -5.23 22.35
C ASP A 422 1.77 -6.10 23.00
N GLY A 423 0.49 -5.74 22.81
CA GLY A 423 -0.64 -6.45 23.39
C GLY A 423 -0.72 -6.42 24.91
N THR A 424 -0.05 -5.49 25.59
CA THR A 424 -0.11 -5.43 27.06
C THR A 424 -1.51 -5.03 27.53
N VAL A 425 -2.03 -5.75 28.54
CA VAL A 425 -3.47 -5.70 28.90
C VAL A 425 -3.94 -4.32 29.40
N GLU A 426 -3.10 -3.60 30.15
CA GLU A 426 -3.52 -2.35 30.81
C GLU A 426 -3.20 -1.08 30.01
N ASN A 427 -2.07 -1.07 29.29
CA ASN A 427 -1.63 0.11 28.55
C ASN A 427 -0.81 -0.32 27.33
N PRO A 428 -1.45 -0.93 26.32
CA PRO A 428 -0.75 -1.41 25.16
C PRO A 428 -0.12 -0.27 24.38
N THR A 429 1.07 -0.54 23.87
CA THR A 429 1.89 0.43 23.13
C THR A 429 2.25 -0.09 21.75
N ALA A 430 2.50 0.86 20.85
CA ALA A 430 3.05 0.59 19.53
C ALA A 430 4.47 1.15 19.46
N ARG A 431 5.36 0.43 18.77
CA ARG A 431 6.73 0.87 18.48
C ARG A 431 7.05 0.69 17.02
N VAL A 432 7.83 1.60 16.46
CA VAL A 432 8.36 1.43 15.10
C VAL A 432 9.77 0.84 15.16
N VAL A 433 9.95 -0.27 14.45
CA VAL A 433 11.21 -1.01 14.37
C VAL A 433 11.70 -1.07 12.93
N ALA A 434 13.01 -1.09 12.74
CA ALA A 434 13.67 -1.41 11.50
C ALA A 434 14.29 -2.80 11.54
N TRP A 435 14.18 -3.50 10.43
CA TRP A 435 14.80 -4.78 10.15
C TRP A 435 15.82 -4.61 9.03
N THR A 436 17.02 -5.14 9.22
CA THR A 436 18.09 -5.16 8.22
C THR A 436 18.91 -6.45 8.36
N LEU A 437 19.87 -6.68 7.45
CA LEU A 437 20.83 -7.77 7.59
C LEU A 437 22.20 -7.19 7.94
N ASP A 438 22.92 -7.83 8.85
CA ASP A 438 24.33 -7.50 9.09
C ASP A 438 25.23 -8.06 7.97
N SER A 439 26.54 -7.84 8.10
CA SER A 439 27.55 -8.29 7.13
C SER A 439 27.64 -9.81 6.99
N LEU A 440 27.09 -10.58 7.92
CA LEU A 440 27.00 -12.04 7.88
C LEU A 440 25.66 -12.54 7.35
N GLY A 441 24.75 -11.63 6.99
CA GLY A 441 23.40 -11.96 6.52
C GLY A 441 22.44 -12.32 7.66
N VAL A 442 22.78 -12.00 8.91
CA VAL A 442 21.89 -12.25 10.06
C VAL A 442 20.95 -11.06 10.23
N ALA A 443 19.67 -11.34 10.41
CA ALA A 443 18.67 -10.30 10.60
C ALA A 443 18.83 -9.57 11.95
N GLN A 444 18.82 -8.25 11.87
CA GLN A 444 18.94 -7.34 13.00
C GLN A 444 17.64 -6.55 13.14
N ARG A 445 17.12 -6.47 14.37
CA ARG A 445 15.94 -5.68 14.74
C ARG A 445 16.40 -4.48 15.56
N ILE A 446 16.03 -3.28 15.11
CA ILE A 446 16.45 -2.00 15.69
C ILE A 446 15.20 -1.17 16.02
N GLU A 447 15.10 -0.63 17.23
CA GLU A 447 14.02 0.30 17.61
C GLU A 447 14.39 1.72 17.17
N LEU A 448 13.52 2.41 16.43
CA LEU A 448 13.88 3.66 15.74
C LEU A 448 13.73 4.94 16.60
N PHE A 449 12.76 4.98 17.52
CA PHE A 449 12.39 6.21 18.23
C PHE A 449 12.56 6.12 19.76
N THR A 450 13.65 5.50 20.20
CA THR A 450 13.97 5.44 21.64
C THR A 450 14.12 6.84 22.24
N GLU A 451 13.68 7.05 23.49
CA GLU A 451 13.79 8.35 24.19
C GLU A 451 15.24 8.87 24.30
N SER A 452 16.23 8.01 24.06
CA SER A 452 17.67 8.30 24.04
C SER A 452 18.22 8.76 22.68
N ALA A 453 17.42 8.80 21.62
CA ALA A 453 17.90 9.29 20.32
C ALA A 453 18.24 10.79 20.42
N PRO A 454 19.44 11.23 19.99
CA PRO A 454 19.76 12.64 19.97
C PRO A 454 18.74 13.38 19.10
N GLU A 455 18.21 14.52 19.60
CA GLU A 455 17.38 15.39 18.75
C GLU A 455 18.19 15.66 17.48
N PRO A 456 17.62 15.44 16.28
CA PRO A 456 18.32 15.79 15.06
C PRO A 456 18.63 17.28 15.13
N ASP A 457 19.91 17.63 14.98
CA ASP A 457 20.38 19.01 14.98
C ASP A 457 19.41 19.85 14.16
N ARG A 458 18.88 20.92 14.78
CA ARG A 458 18.03 21.87 14.07
C ARG A 458 18.81 22.28 12.82
N PRO A 459 18.23 22.18 11.60
CA PRO A 459 18.89 22.76 10.45
C PRO A 459 19.12 24.24 10.76
N GLU A 460 20.36 24.69 10.65
CA GLU A 460 20.66 26.11 10.76
C GLU A 460 19.73 26.88 9.79
N PRO A 461 19.12 27.99 10.24
CA PRO A 461 18.27 28.77 9.37
C PRO A 461 19.14 29.42 8.30
N GLY A 462 19.21 28.80 7.11
CA GLY A 462 19.82 29.42 5.94
C GLY A 462 20.68 28.52 5.08
N ILE A 463 20.14 27.43 4.55
CA ILE A 463 20.58 26.93 3.23
C ILE A 463 19.34 26.42 2.47
N GLU A 464 18.63 27.34 1.82
CA GLU A 464 17.97 27.00 0.55
C GLU A 464 19.09 26.59 -0.42
N GLN A 465 19.24 25.29 -0.71
CA GLN A 465 20.02 24.90 -1.89
C GLN A 465 19.12 25.05 -3.12
N PRO A 466 19.57 25.75 -4.17
CA PRO A 466 18.77 26.02 -5.35
C PRO A 466 18.55 24.71 -6.12
N VAL A 467 17.29 24.34 -6.31
CA VAL A 467 16.92 23.30 -7.27
C VAL A 467 17.16 23.89 -8.66
N GLY A 468 18.24 23.45 -9.30
CA GLY A 468 18.59 23.85 -10.66
C GLY A 468 17.65 23.23 -11.68
N ASN A 469 17.01 24.12 -12.46
CA ASN A 469 16.38 24.01 -13.77
C ASN A 469 15.88 22.67 -14.30
#